data_AF-A0A9P6GYN3-F1
#
_entry.id   AF-A0A9P6GYN3-F1
#
_cell.length_a   1.000
_cell.length_b   1.000
_cell.length_c   1.000
_cell.angle_alpha   90.00
_cell.angle_beta   90.00
_cell.angle_gamma   90.00
#
_symmetry.space_group_name_H-M   'P 1'
#
loop_
_entity.id
_entity.type
_entity.pdbx_description
1 polymer ?
#
loop_
_entity_poly.entity_id
_entity_poly.type
_entity_poly.pdbx_seq_one_letter_code
_entity_poly.pdbx_strand_id
1 'polypeptide(L)'
;MSMVGERIKTKEGMIATIKYIGNIDDKEGLWVGLELDSPKGKHNGSLNGKMYFECPDKHGIFVRYEKLNSMLNTPMENTPMKNSLKETPIKDNSILFRDCTIKVDDIKNGTNNNVENVIQDNFYLSKINEYSKQLAKLKKILKSQEQEIKDLKEKHEQESKFLRNKLEKEIQRTKEANKKLSNTKKDFLHQISSFKREAMTNYTEINNLLKDLALEPSKVSDREHVEICSAFGAMLKSFIDGDHCQLEENISTVTKIFKSNGLI
;
A
#
# COMPACT_ATOMS: atom_id res chain seq x y z
N MET A 1 3.01 -18.22 9.19
CA MET A 1 2.74 -16.77 9.21
C MET A 1 1.60 -16.57 10.19
N SER A 2 1.75 -15.69 11.18
CA SER A 2 0.68 -15.52 12.17
C SER A 2 -0.49 -14.73 11.58
N MET A 3 -1.72 -15.11 11.92
CA MET A 3 -2.94 -14.52 11.36
C MET A 3 -3.91 -14.04 12.43
N VAL A 4 -4.77 -13.07 12.09
CA VAL A 4 -5.86 -12.64 12.98
C VAL A 4 -6.78 -13.83 13.27
N GLY A 5 -7.14 -14.01 14.55
CA GLY A 5 -7.91 -15.13 15.09
C GLY A 5 -7.05 -16.26 15.66
N GLU A 6 -5.74 -16.27 15.39
CA GLU A 6 -4.83 -17.28 15.93
C GLU A 6 -4.67 -17.13 17.45
N ARG A 7 -4.72 -18.25 18.15
CA ARG A 7 -4.54 -18.33 19.60
C ARG A 7 -3.12 -18.76 19.90
N ILE A 8 -2.42 -17.95 20.67
CA ILE A 8 -1.00 -18.08 20.95
C ILE A 8 -0.76 -18.19 22.44
N LYS A 9 0.33 -18.87 22.81
CA LYS A 9 0.84 -18.89 24.18
C LYS A 9 2.19 -18.20 24.21
N THR A 10 2.32 -17.15 25.02
CA THR A 10 3.59 -16.46 25.19
C THR A 10 4.56 -17.30 26.02
N LYS A 11 5.86 -17.01 25.92
CA LYS A 11 6.90 -17.61 26.78
C LYS A 11 6.64 -17.43 28.27
N GLU A 12 5.99 -16.34 28.62
CA GLU A 12 5.56 -16.01 30.00
C GLU A 12 4.30 -16.79 30.42
N GLY A 13 3.82 -17.71 29.59
CA GLY A 13 2.68 -18.58 29.87
C GLY A 13 1.31 -17.94 29.66
N MET A 14 1.25 -16.69 29.18
CA MET A 14 -0.01 -16.00 28.91
C MET A 14 -0.64 -16.50 27.62
N ILE A 15 -1.96 -16.71 27.64
CA ILE A 15 -2.74 -17.07 26.46
C ILE A 15 -3.31 -15.78 25.86
N ALA A 16 -3.15 -15.64 24.55
CA ALA A 16 -3.63 -14.49 23.81
C ALA A 16 -4.24 -14.90 22.47
N THR A 17 -5.10 -14.05 21.92
CA THR A 17 -5.64 -14.18 20.57
C THR A 17 -5.24 -12.96 19.74
N ILE A 18 -4.70 -13.19 18.54
CA ILE A 18 -4.36 -12.12 17.61
C ILE A 18 -5.64 -11.47 17.10
N LYS A 19 -5.81 -10.16 17.32
CA LYS A 19 -7.00 -9.40 16.88
C LYS A 19 -6.71 -8.40 15.79
N TYR A 20 -5.45 -7.97 15.67
CA TYR A 20 -5.05 -6.92 14.74
C TYR A 20 -3.65 -7.18 14.21
N ILE A 21 -3.44 -6.98 12.91
CA ILE A 21 -2.12 -6.92 12.27
C ILE A 21 -2.14 -5.74 11.30
N GLY A 22 -1.32 -4.71 11.54
CA GLY A 22 -1.34 -3.49 10.73
C GLY A 22 -0.53 -2.34 11.33
N ASN A 23 -0.60 -1.18 10.69
CA ASN A 23 0.08 0.04 11.14
C ASN A 23 -0.75 0.75 12.21
N ILE A 24 -0.08 1.34 13.19
CA ILE A 24 -0.72 2.16 14.23
C ILE A 24 -0.39 3.62 13.95
N ASP A 25 -1.37 4.50 14.11
CA ASP A 25 -1.17 5.95 13.97
C ASP A 25 -0.09 6.42 14.94
N ASP A 26 0.79 7.32 14.48
CA ASP A 26 1.94 7.84 15.24
C ASP A 26 2.94 6.77 15.73
N LYS A 27 2.91 5.57 15.15
CA LYS A 27 3.87 4.49 15.42
C LYS A 27 4.35 3.87 14.11
N GLU A 28 5.65 3.98 13.85
CA GLU A 28 6.24 3.38 12.66
C GLU A 28 6.27 1.84 12.72
N GLY A 29 6.16 1.19 11.57
CA GLY A 29 6.28 -0.26 11.40
C GLY A 29 4.99 -1.05 11.58
N LEU A 30 5.11 -2.38 11.48
CA LEU A 30 3.99 -3.32 11.58
C LEU A 30 3.76 -3.75 13.03
N TRP A 31 2.50 -3.65 13.47
CA TRP A 31 2.10 -3.97 14.83
C TRP A 31 1.08 -5.09 14.86
N VAL A 32 1.09 -5.83 15.97
CA VAL A 32 0.18 -6.92 16.26
C VAL A 32 -0.56 -6.59 17.55
N GLY A 33 -1.88 -6.51 17.47
CA GLY A 33 -2.77 -6.37 18.62
C GLY A 33 -3.18 -7.74 19.13
N LEU A 34 -2.92 -8.01 20.40
CA LEU A 34 -3.28 -9.24 21.09
C LEU A 34 -4.34 -8.95 22.14
N GLU A 35 -5.39 -9.77 22.18
CA GLU A 35 -6.31 -9.87 23.32
C GLU A 35 -5.80 -10.97 24.24
N LEU A 36 -5.45 -10.62 25.48
CA LEU A 36 -5.06 -11.56 26.52
C LEU A 36 -6.30 -12.15 27.18
N ASP A 37 -6.26 -13.42 27.55
CA ASP A 37 -7.34 -14.04 28.35
C ASP A 37 -7.42 -13.45 29.78
N SER A 38 -6.31 -12.90 30.28
CA SER A 38 -6.19 -12.33 31.63
C SER A 38 -6.02 -10.80 31.60
N PRO A 39 -6.45 -10.06 32.63
CA PRO A 39 -6.42 -8.58 32.68
C PRO A 39 -5.01 -8.02 32.96
N LYS A 40 -4.02 -8.44 32.15
CA LYS A 40 -2.60 -8.03 32.23
C LYS A 40 -2.15 -7.17 31.04
N GLY A 41 -3.09 -6.82 30.18
CA GLY A 41 -2.92 -5.91 29.06
C GLY A 41 -2.84 -4.45 29.52
N LYS A 42 -2.59 -3.57 28.55
CA LYS A 42 -2.37 -2.14 28.77
C LYS A 42 -3.57 -1.29 28.35
N HIS A 43 -4.48 -1.82 27.54
CA HIS A 43 -5.60 -1.09 26.95
C HIS A 43 -6.78 -2.03 26.66
N ASN A 44 -7.90 -1.46 26.24
CA ASN A 44 -9.09 -2.16 25.74
C ASN A 44 -9.09 -2.37 24.21
N GLY A 45 -7.94 -2.12 23.57
CA GLY A 45 -7.77 -2.24 22.10
C GLY A 45 -7.85 -0.91 21.35
N SER A 46 -8.00 0.19 22.09
CA SER A 46 -7.80 1.56 21.58
C SER A 46 -6.44 2.15 21.96
N LEU A 47 -5.94 3.08 21.14
CA LEU A 47 -4.79 3.95 21.43
C LEU A 47 -5.12 5.37 20.98
N ASN A 48 -4.86 6.36 21.84
CA ASN A 48 -5.06 7.78 21.56
C ASN A 48 -6.47 8.11 20.99
N GLY A 49 -7.51 7.44 21.49
CA GLY A 49 -8.90 7.65 21.05
C GLY A 49 -9.28 6.94 19.75
N LYS A 50 -8.35 6.26 19.07
CA LYS A 50 -8.64 5.41 17.91
C LYS A 50 -8.72 3.94 18.31
N MET A 51 -9.77 3.25 17.86
CA MET A 51 -9.98 1.84 18.13
C MET A 51 -9.42 0.98 16.99
N TYR A 52 -8.58 0.01 17.34
CA TYR A 52 -7.95 -0.91 16.38
C TYR A 52 -8.54 -2.32 16.48
N PHE A 53 -8.88 -2.73 17.70
CA PHE A 53 -9.65 -3.94 17.99
C PHE A 53 -10.43 -3.73 19.29
N GLU A 54 -11.41 -4.59 19.56
CA GLU A 54 -12.21 -4.55 20.78
C GLU A 54 -11.78 -5.70 21.71
N CYS A 55 -11.57 -5.38 22.98
CA CYS A 55 -11.38 -6.34 24.07
C CYS A 55 -11.72 -5.68 25.43
N PRO A 56 -11.89 -6.46 26.51
CA PRO A 56 -12.12 -5.89 27.84
C PRO A 56 -10.97 -4.97 28.30
N ASP A 57 -11.26 -4.08 29.24
CA ASP A 57 -10.24 -3.18 29.77
C ASP A 57 -9.07 -3.96 30.41
N LYS A 58 -7.84 -3.54 30.11
CA LYS A 58 -6.60 -4.25 30.48
C LYS A 58 -6.45 -5.64 29.87
N HIS A 59 -7.07 -5.96 28.73
CA HIS A 59 -6.80 -7.21 28.02
C HIS A 59 -5.98 -7.02 26.74
N GLY A 60 -5.95 -5.81 26.18
CA GLY A 60 -5.23 -5.52 24.95
C GLY A 60 -3.76 -5.23 25.17
N ILE A 61 -2.90 -5.76 24.30
CA ILE A 61 -1.49 -5.36 24.18
C ILE A 61 -1.08 -5.24 22.71
N PHE A 62 -0.29 -4.22 22.38
CA PHE A 62 0.37 -4.09 21.09
C PHE A 62 1.84 -4.50 21.17
N VAL A 63 2.24 -5.37 20.24
CA VAL A 63 3.63 -5.82 20.07
C VAL A 63 4.09 -5.59 18.64
N ARG A 64 5.39 -5.39 18.47
CA ARG A 64 6.05 -5.33 17.15
C ARG A 64 5.94 -6.70 16.47
N TYR A 65 5.61 -6.74 15.18
CA TYR A 65 5.49 -8.00 14.44
C TYR A 65 6.79 -8.83 14.52
N GLU A 66 7.95 -8.17 14.48
CA GLU A 66 9.27 -8.81 14.58
C GLU A 66 9.48 -9.50 15.94
N LYS A 67 8.88 -8.95 17.01
CA LYS A 67 8.96 -9.51 18.36
C LYS A 67 7.95 -10.62 18.60
N LEU A 68 6.89 -10.73 17.79
CA LEU A 68 5.86 -11.75 17.95
C LEU A 68 6.47 -13.16 17.92
N ASN A 69 7.27 -13.48 16.90
CA ASN A 69 7.91 -14.80 16.78
C ASN A 69 8.83 -15.13 17.96
N SER A 70 9.46 -14.10 18.55
CA SER A 70 10.31 -14.30 19.73
C SER A 70 9.51 -14.54 21.02
N MET A 71 8.22 -14.20 21.03
CA MET A 71 7.30 -14.41 22.16
C MET A 71 6.58 -15.76 22.11
N LEU A 72 6.55 -16.41 20.95
CA LEU A 72 5.93 -17.73 20.77
C LEU A 72 6.92 -18.83 21.16
N ASN A 73 6.41 -19.90 21.79
CA ASN A 73 7.11 -21.18 21.77
C ASN A 73 6.84 -21.84 20.40
N THR A 74 7.84 -22.49 19.81
CA THR A 74 7.71 -23.32 18.61
C THR A 74 6.55 -24.33 18.72
N PRO A 75 5.96 -24.76 17.59
CA PRO A 75 4.52 -24.83 17.40
C PRO A 75 3.84 -25.89 18.27
N MET A 76 2.79 -25.50 19.00
CA MET A 76 1.74 -26.44 19.36
C MET A 76 0.98 -26.78 18.09
N GLU A 77 1.00 -28.06 17.72
CA GLU A 77 0.20 -28.64 16.65
C GLU A 77 -1.26 -28.19 16.76
N ASN A 78 -1.86 -27.94 15.58
CA ASN A 78 -3.29 -27.81 15.38
C ASN A 78 -4.01 -28.99 16.06
N THR A 79 -4.43 -28.81 17.31
CA THR A 79 -5.36 -29.75 17.93
C THR A 79 -6.75 -29.25 17.56
N PRO A 80 -7.52 -29.98 16.73
CA PRO A 80 -8.90 -29.62 16.49
C PRO A 80 -9.62 -29.67 17.84
N MET A 81 -10.33 -28.61 18.16
CA MET A 81 -11.24 -28.59 19.30
C MET A 81 -12.26 -29.72 19.07
N LYS A 82 -12.10 -30.85 19.77
CA LYS A 82 -13.12 -31.90 19.84
C LYS A 82 -14.31 -31.31 20.60
N ASN A 83 -15.28 -30.77 19.87
CA ASN A 83 -16.63 -30.68 20.37
C ASN A 83 -17.17 -32.11 20.45
N SER A 84 -17.04 -32.74 21.62
CA SER A 84 -17.82 -33.92 21.98
C SER A 84 -19.26 -33.49 22.27
N LEU A 85 -19.99 -33.13 21.22
CA LEU A 85 -21.41 -33.41 21.15
C LEU A 85 -21.52 -34.59 20.19
N LYS A 86 -21.83 -35.77 20.74
CA LYS A 86 -22.20 -36.92 19.92
C LYS A 86 -23.50 -36.53 19.21
N GLU A 87 -23.41 -36.06 17.98
CA GLU A 87 -24.56 -36.00 17.09
C GLU A 87 -24.96 -37.45 16.77
N THR A 88 -25.97 -37.95 17.48
CA THR A 88 -26.78 -39.03 16.93
C THR A 88 -27.71 -38.42 15.88
N PRO A 89 -27.80 -39.02 14.68
CA PRO A 89 -28.69 -38.50 13.65
C PRO A 89 -30.12 -38.83 14.07
N ILE A 90 -30.87 -37.83 14.55
CA ILE A 90 -32.33 -37.91 14.58
C ILE A 90 -32.77 -37.80 13.11
N LYS A 91 -32.94 -38.95 12.47
CA LYS A 91 -33.72 -39.07 11.24
C LYS A 91 -35.20 -39.04 11.64
N ASP A 92 -35.97 -38.36 10.82
CA ASP A 92 -37.42 -38.13 10.90
C ASP A 92 -37.91 -37.06 11.88
N ASN A 93 -38.05 -35.84 11.33
CA ASN A 93 -38.85 -34.73 11.87
C ASN A 93 -40.37 -35.01 11.79
N SER A 94 -40.82 -36.19 12.17
CA SER A 94 -42.24 -36.53 12.29
C SER A 94 -42.68 -36.45 13.74
N ILE A 95 -42.56 -35.27 14.33
CA ILE A 95 -43.26 -34.93 15.58
C ILE A 95 -44.02 -33.63 15.30
N LEU A 96 -44.96 -33.71 14.36
CA LEU A 96 -46.02 -32.72 14.20
C LEU A 96 -47.07 -33.03 15.26
N PHE A 97 -46.79 -32.69 16.53
CA PHE A 97 -47.72 -32.99 17.61
C PHE A 97 -48.76 -31.86 17.70
N ARG A 98 -49.97 -32.25 17.27
CA ARG A 98 -51.23 -31.54 17.37
C ARG A 98 -51.38 -30.86 18.73
N ASP A 99 -51.92 -29.66 18.71
CA ASP A 99 -52.22 -28.80 19.86
C ASP A 99 -52.75 -29.58 21.07
N CYS A 100 -51.86 -29.95 22.00
CA CYS A 100 -52.28 -30.39 23.33
C CYS A 100 -52.54 -29.15 24.18
N THR A 101 -53.70 -28.53 23.99
CA THR A 101 -54.23 -27.57 24.96
C THR A 101 -54.99 -28.38 26.01
N ILE A 102 -54.32 -28.76 27.10
CA ILE A 102 -55.00 -29.40 28.24
C ILE A 102 -55.75 -28.31 29.01
N LYS A 103 -57.08 -28.42 29.07
CA LYS A 103 -57.91 -27.49 29.84
C LYS A 103 -57.77 -27.84 31.33
N VAL A 104 -57.57 -26.80 32.16
CA VAL A 104 -57.31 -26.93 33.61
C VAL A 104 -58.47 -27.65 34.35
N ASP A 105 -59.68 -27.61 33.81
CA ASP A 105 -60.86 -28.22 34.41
C ASP A 105 -60.86 -29.77 34.36
N ASP A 106 -60.04 -30.39 33.50
CA ASP A 106 -59.95 -31.86 33.37
C ASP A 106 -59.08 -32.52 34.46
N ILE A 107 -58.45 -31.74 35.35
CA ILE A 107 -57.45 -32.22 36.33
C ILE A 107 -58.07 -32.54 37.71
N LYS A 108 -59.33 -32.18 37.98
CA LYS A 108 -59.87 -32.18 39.35
C LYS A 108 -60.17 -33.56 39.98
N ASN A 109 -60.08 -34.67 39.26
CA ASN A 109 -60.54 -35.99 39.76
C ASN A 109 -59.49 -37.13 39.69
N GLY A 110 -58.19 -36.87 39.81
CA GLY A 110 -57.17 -37.93 39.79
C GLY A 110 -55.92 -37.62 40.61
N THR A 111 -55.51 -38.60 41.40
CA THR A 111 -54.40 -38.64 42.36
C THR A 111 -53.02 -38.24 41.80
N ASN A 112 -52.14 -37.83 42.73
CA ASN A 112 -50.66 -37.94 42.74
C ASN A 112 -49.79 -36.88 42.04
N ASN A 113 -48.67 -36.59 42.75
CA ASN A 113 -47.33 -36.02 42.45
C ASN A 113 -46.79 -35.91 41.00
N ASN A 114 -47.58 -36.18 39.96
CA ASN A 114 -47.20 -36.12 38.55
C ASN A 114 -47.67 -34.84 37.84
N VAL A 115 -48.61 -34.09 38.40
CA VAL A 115 -49.19 -32.89 37.76
C VAL A 115 -48.17 -31.74 37.67
N GLU A 116 -47.34 -31.57 38.69
CA GLU A 116 -46.31 -30.52 38.74
C GLU A 116 -45.23 -30.75 37.67
N ASN A 117 -44.82 -32.00 37.47
CA ASN A 117 -43.90 -32.41 36.41
C ASN A 117 -44.49 -32.16 35.02
N VAL A 118 -45.78 -32.45 34.80
CA VAL A 118 -46.47 -32.21 33.53
C VAL A 118 -46.59 -30.72 33.20
N ILE A 119 -46.80 -29.86 34.20
CA ILE A 119 -46.84 -28.40 34.02
C ILE A 119 -45.44 -27.87 33.69
N GLN A 120 -44.43 -28.34 34.40
CA GLN A 120 -43.03 -27.98 34.19
C GLN A 120 -42.56 -28.38 32.77
N ASP A 121 -42.89 -29.61 32.34
CA ASP A 121 -42.55 -30.13 31.01
C ASP A 121 -43.21 -29.32 29.88
N ASN A 122 -44.49 -28.93 30.05
CA ASN A 122 -45.18 -28.08 29.09
C ASN A 122 -44.58 -26.65 29.00
N PHE A 123 -44.09 -26.11 30.11
CA PHE A 123 -43.41 -24.81 30.13
C PHE A 123 -42.07 -24.86 29.38
N TYR A 124 -41.27 -25.90 29.60
CA TYR A 124 -40.04 -26.12 28.84
C TYR A 124 -40.31 -26.30 27.34
N LEU A 125 -41.37 -27.02 26.99
CA LEU A 125 -41.77 -27.24 25.60
C LEU A 125 -42.14 -25.92 24.88
N SER A 126 -42.83 -25.01 25.56
CA SER A 126 -43.14 -23.68 25.04
C SER A 126 -41.87 -22.85 24.77
N LYS A 127 -40.91 -22.84 25.72
CA LYS A 127 -39.62 -22.16 25.53
C LYS A 127 -38.81 -22.75 24.36
N ILE A 128 -38.79 -24.07 24.22
CA ILE A 128 -38.09 -24.75 23.10
C ILE A 128 -38.67 -24.31 21.75
N ASN A 129 -40.00 -24.21 21.64
CA ASN A 129 -40.66 -23.73 20.42
C ASN A 129 -40.33 -22.26 20.12
N GLU A 130 -40.28 -21.41 21.15
CA GLU A 130 -39.89 -20.01 21.01
C GLU A 130 -38.44 -19.88 20.51
N TYR A 131 -37.49 -20.58 21.14
CA TYR A 131 -36.09 -20.57 20.71
C TYR A 131 -35.94 -21.12 19.29
N SER A 132 -36.68 -22.17 18.92
CA SER A 132 -36.66 -22.73 17.57
C SER A 132 -37.10 -21.71 16.51
N LYS A 133 -38.13 -20.90 16.80
CA LYS A 133 -38.59 -19.81 15.92
C LYS A 133 -37.55 -18.69 15.81
N GLN A 134 -36.93 -18.30 16.93
CA GLN A 134 -35.87 -17.28 16.93
C GLN A 134 -34.66 -17.75 16.10
N LEU A 135 -34.26 -19.01 16.27
CA LEU A 135 -33.12 -19.60 15.58
C LEU A 135 -33.35 -19.71 14.06
N ALA A 136 -34.59 -20.00 13.63
CA ALA A 136 -34.96 -19.98 12.22
C ALA A 136 -34.88 -18.56 11.60
N LYS A 137 -35.29 -17.52 12.36
CA LYS A 137 -35.15 -16.12 11.92
C LYS A 137 -33.67 -15.74 11.78
N LEU A 138 -32.86 -16.07 12.78
CA LEU A 138 -31.43 -15.76 12.79
C LEU A 138 -30.69 -16.43 11.62
N LYS A 139 -30.99 -17.69 11.32
CA LYS A 139 -30.43 -18.41 10.16
C LYS A 139 -30.74 -17.73 8.83
N LYS A 140 -31.94 -17.18 8.66
CA LYS A 140 -32.30 -16.44 7.44
C LYS A 140 -31.48 -15.15 7.31
N ILE A 141 -31.30 -14.42 8.41
CA ILE A 141 -30.49 -13.19 8.44
C ILE A 141 -29.03 -13.50 8.08
N LEU A 142 -28.44 -14.52 8.72
CA LEU A 142 -27.07 -14.95 8.42
C LEU A 142 -26.87 -15.27 6.94
N LYS A 143 -27.78 -16.07 6.36
CA LYS A 143 -27.71 -16.42 4.94
C LYS A 143 -27.81 -15.19 4.04
N SER A 144 -28.65 -14.22 4.40
CA SER A 144 -28.79 -12.95 3.66
C SER A 144 -27.49 -12.13 3.72
N GLN A 145 -26.88 -12.01 4.90
CA GLN A 145 -25.64 -11.26 5.10
C GLN A 145 -24.44 -11.91 4.40
N GLU A 146 -24.36 -13.25 4.42
CA GLU A 146 -23.33 -13.99 3.69
C GLU A 146 -23.38 -13.72 2.18
N GLN A 147 -24.58 -13.63 1.60
CA GLN A 147 -24.76 -13.29 0.20
C GLN A 147 -24.35 -11.84 -0.10
N GLU A 148 -24.76 -10.89 0.74
CA GLU A 148 -24.39 -9.47 0.57
C GLU A 148 -22.87 -9.27 0.64
N ILE A 149 -22.18 -9.96 1.56
CA ILE A 149 -20.72 -9.94 1.66
C ILE A 149 -20.08 -10.52 0.39
N LYS A 150 -20.66 -11.58 -0.19
CA LYS A 150 -20.17 -12.18 -1.43
C LYS A 150 -20.27 -11.19 -2.59
N ASP A 151 -21.43 -10.55 -2.75
CA ASP A 151 -21.68 -9.59 -3.83
C ASP A 151 -20.77 -8.34 -3.69
N LEU A 152 -20.59 -7.85 -2.46
CA LEU A 152 -19.68 -6.73 -2.18
C LEU A 152 -18.22 -7.07 -2.52
N LYS A 153 -17.76 -8.28 -2.19
CA LYS A 153 -16.41 -8.74 -2.53
C LYS A 153 -16.20 -8.79 -4.04
N GLU A 154 -17.16 -9.33 -4.78
CA GLU A 154 -17.07 -9.44 -6.24
C GLU A 154 -17.05 -8.06 -6.90
N LYS A 155 -17.89 -7.12 -6.43
CA LYS A 155 -17.86 -5.73 -6.90
C LYS A 155 -16.52 -5.06 -6.66
N HIS A 156 -15.95 -5.20 -5.46
CA HIS A 156 -14.65 -4.63 -5.12
C HIS A 156 -13.51 -5.23 -5.97
N GLU A 157 -13.59 -6.53 -6.27
CA GLU A 157 -12.61 -7.21 -7.12
C GLU A 157 -12.67 -6.70 -8.57
N GLN A 158 -13.87 -6.51 -9.12
CA GLN A 158 -14.06 -5.93 -10.45
C GLN A 158 -13.51 -4.49 -10.53
N GLU A 159 -13.81 -3.65 -9.54
CA GLU A 159 -13.32 -2.27 -9.47
C GLU A 159 -11.78 -2.22 -9.35
N SER A 160 -11.21 -3.08 -8.50
CA SER A 160 -9.77 -3.23 -8.35
C SER A 160 -9.10 -3.66 -9.66
N LYS A 161 -9.71 -4.59 -10.40
CA LYS A 161 -9.21 -5.03 -11.71
C LYS A 161 -9.26 -3.92 -12.74
N PHE A 162 -10.35 -3.16 -12.78
CA PHE A 162 -10.49 -2.00 -13.67
C PHE A 162 -9.42 -0.94 -13.40
N LEU A 163 -9.21 -0.59 -12.13
CA LEU A 163 -8.21 0.40 -11.73
C LEU A 163 -6.79 -0.07 -12.04
N ARG A 164 -6.46 -1.35 -11.79
CA ARG A 164 -5.15 -1.94 -12.15
C ARG A 164 -4.88 -1.82 -13.64
N ASN A 165 -5.84 -2.18 -14.49
CA ASN A 165 -5.70 -2.07 -15.95
C ASN A 165 -5.51 -0.62 -16.40
N LYS A 166 -6.20 0.34 -15.76
CA LYS A 166 -6.04 1.77 -16.06
C LYS A 166 -4.64 2.25 -15.67
N LEU A 167 -4.17 1.87 -14.49
CA LEU A 167 -2.83 2.21 -14.01
C LEU A 167 -1.73 1.63 -14.91
N GLU A 168 -1.88 0.38 -15.34
CA GLU A 168 -0.91 -0.29 -16.20
C GLU A 168 -0.75 0.42 -17.55
N LYS A 169 -1.85 0.91 -18.13
CA LYS A 169 -1.82 1.72 -19.36
C LYS A 169 -1.06 3.03 -19.17
N GLU A 170 -1.26 3.72 -18.05
CA GLU A 170 -0.55 4.98 -17.75
C GLU A 170 0.95 4.75 -17.51
N ILE A 171 1.31 3.66 -16.83
CA ILE A 171 2.71 3.24 -16.66
C ILE A 171 3.36 2.99 -18.02
N GLN A 172 2.67 2.29 -18.92
CA GLN A 172 3.19 1.99 -20.25
C GLN A 172 3.39 3.26 -21.08
N ARG A 173 2.42 4.18 -21.10
CA ARG A 173 2.54 5.49 -21.75
C ARG A 173 3.75 6.28 -21.25
N THR A 174 3.93 6.33 -19.93
CA THR A 174 5.05 7.02 -19.30
C THR A 174 6.39 6.38 -19.66
N LYS A 175 6.46 5.04 -19.67
CA LYS A 175 7.68 4.32 -20.10
C LYS A 175 8.04 4.63 -21.54
N GLU A 176 7.07 4.63 -22.45
CA GLU A 176 7.28 4.94 -23.87
C GLU A 176 7.74 6.38 -24.08
N ALA A 177 7.11 7.34 -23.38
CA ALA A 177 7.51 8.75 -23.42
C ALA A 177 8.97 8.93 -22.92
N ASN A 178 9.33 8.31 -21.81
CA ASN A 178 10.70 8.37 -21.27
C ASN A 178 11.72 7.71 -22.21
N LYS A 179 11.35 6.62 -22.89
CA LYS A 179 12.21 6.00 -23.91
C LYS A 179 12.46 6.95 -25.08
N LYS A 180 11.40 7.61 -25.59
CA LYS A 180 11.52 8.61 -26.65
C LYS A 180 12.43 9.77 -26.21
N LEU A 181 12.20 10.31 -25.03
CA LEU A 181 13.03 11.39 -24.46
C LEU A 181 14.50 10.98 -24.33
N SER A 182 14.77 9.75 -23.88
CA SER A 182 16.13 9.22 -23.76
C SER A 182 16.84 9.12 -25.10
N ASN A 183 16.13 8.66 -26.14
CA ASN A 183 16.69 8.59 -27.50
C ASN A 183 16.99 10.00 -28.04
N THR A 184 16.03 10.93 -27.93
CA THR A 184 16.23 12.32 -28.35
C THR A 184 17.41 12.98 -27.62
N LYS A 185 17.57 12.73 -26.31
CA LYS A 185 18.74 13.20 -25.54
C LYS A 185 20.05 12.66 -26.10
N LYS A 186 20.11 11.38 -26.47
CA LYS A 186 21.30 10.78 -27.09
C LYS A 186 21.60 11.41 -28.45
N ASP A 187 20.59 11.67 -29.26
CA ASP A 187 20.74 12.30 -30.57
C ASP A 187 21.31 13.72 -30.43
N PHE A 188 20.79 14.52 -29.49
CA PHE A 188 21.35 15.84 -29.19
C PHE A 188 22.80 15.78 -28.68
N LEU A 189 23.12 14.83 -27.79
CA LEU A 189 24.50 14.65 -27.32
C LEU A 189 25.45 14.30 -28.47
N HIS A 190 24.99 13.48 -29.41
CA HIS A 190 25.77 13.14 -30.60
C HIS A 190 25.98 14.36 -31.51
N GLN A 191 24.95 15.17 -31.71
CA GLN A 191 25.05 16.43 -32.47
C GLN A 191 26.04 17.40 -31.82
N ILE A 192 25.94 17.63 -30.50
CA ILE A 192 26.88 18.49 -29.76
C ILE A 192 28.32 17.98 -29.91
N SER A 193 28.53 16.67 -29.81
CA SER A 193 29.85 16.07 -29.96
C SER A 193 30.40 16.21 -31.39
N SER A 194 29.54 16.16 -32.40
CA SER A 194 29.91 16.42 -33.79
C SER A 194 30.34 17.87 -33.98
N PHE A 195 29.51 18.81 -33.52
CA PHE A 195 29.79 20.24 -33.63
C PHE A 195 31.08 20.62 -32.90
N LYS A 196 31.32 20.06 -31.71
CA LYS A 196 32.58 20.25 -30.96
C LYS A 196 33.81 19.80 -31.75
N ARG A 197 33.72 18.66 -32.45
CA ARG A 197 34.83 18.16 -33.30
C ARG A 197 35.09 19.09 -34.47
N GLU A 198 34.04 19.51 -35.16
CA GLU A 198 34.14 20.42 -36.30
C GLU A 198 34.76 21.77 -35.92
N ALA A 199 34.29 22.37 -34.81
CA ALA A 199 34.88 23.60 -34.29
C ALA A 199 36.37 23.46 -33.96
N MET A 200 36.78 22.31 -33.40
CA MET A 200 38.18 22.03 -33.09
C MET A 200 39.05 21.87 -34.35
N THR A 201 38.51 21.22 -35.38
CA THR A 201 39.17 21.09 -36.69
C THR A 201 39.36 22.46 -37.33
N ASN A 202 38.30 23.26 -37.40
CA ASN A 202 38.34 24.60 -37.98
C ASN A 202 39.34 25.50 -37.23
N TYR A 203 39.35 25.45 -35.89
CA TYR A 203 40.33 26.17 -35.07
C TYR A 203 41.78 25.76 -35.41
N THR A 204 42.02 24.47 -35.63
CA THR A 204 43.36 23.95 -35.98
C THR A 204 43.78 24.42 -37.38
N GLU A 205 42.86 24.38 -38.35
CA GLU A 205 43.11 24.84 -39.72
C GLU A 205 43.44 26.34 -39.76
N ILE A 206 42.66 27.18 -39.07
CA ILE A 206 42.93 28.62 -38.97
C ILE A 206 44.31 28.89 -38.37
N ASN A 207 44.68 28.19 -37.30
CA ASN A 207 45.99 28.36 -36.68
C ASN A 207 47.15 27.92 -37.58
N ASN A 208 46.94 26.91 -38.43
CA ASN A 208 47.94 26.51 -39.42
C ASN A 208 48.06 27.56 -40.53
N LEU A 209 46.94 28.05 -41.08
CA LEU A 209 46.93 29.12 -42.07
C LEU A 209 47.60 30.41 -41.56
N LEU A 210 47.36 30.78 -40.28
CA LEU A 210 48.02 31.94 -39.66
C LEU A 210 49.53 31.78 -39.52
N LYS A 211 50.04 30.55 -39.32
CA LYS A 211 51.48 30.26 -39.31
C LYS A 211 52.08 30.36 -40.71
N ASP A 212 51.36 29.88 -41.72
CA ASP A 212 51.79 29.97 -43.11
C ASP A 212 51.75 31.41 -43.65
N LEU A 213 50.79 32.19 -43.16
CA LEU A 213 50.67 33.65 -43.33
C LEU A 213 51.59 34.43 -42.38
N ALA A 214 52.78 33.92 -42.03
CA ALA A 214 53.85 34.70 -41.42
C ALA A 214 54.32 35.83 -42.36
N LEU A 215 53.42 36.80 -42.58
CA LEU A 215 53.69 38.20 -42.77
C LEU A 215 54.63 38.58 -41.63
N GLU A 216 55.85 38.95 -42.02
CA GLU A 216 56.77 39.75 -41.22
C GLU A 216 56.00 40.63 -40.23
N PRO A 217 56.29 40.57 -38.91
CA PRO A 217 55.55 41.26 -37.84
C PRO A 217 55.69 42.80 -37.88
N SER A 218 55.99 43.37 -39.04
CA SER A 218 56.23 44.79 -39.29
C SER A 218 55.09 45.49 -40.06
N LYS A 219 53.96 44.82 -40.37
CA LYS A 219 52.84 45.46 -41.12
C LYS A 219 51.43 45.36 -40.56
N VAL A 220 51.17 44.68 -39.44
CA VAL A 220 49.82 44.72 -38.82
C VAL A 220 49.78 45.86 -37.80
N SER A 221 49.56 47.08 -38.32
CA SER A 221 49.34 48.30 -37.55
C SER A 221 47.86 48.52 -37.18
N ASP A 222 47.00 47.52 -37.32
CA ASP A 222 45.58 47.71 -37.10
C ASP A 222 45.20 47.13 -35.74
N ARG A 223 45.15 48.04 -34.76
CA ARG A 223 44.69 47.81 -33.38
C ARG A 223 43.37 47.02 -33.33
N GLU A 224 42.54 47.22 -34.35
CA GLU A 224 41.25 46.54 -34.58
C GLU A 224 41.40 45.03 -34.85
N HIS A 225 42.45 44.61 -35.57
CA HIS A 225 42.69 43.19 -35.87
C HIS A 225 43.09 42.42 -34.61
N VAL A 226 43.89 43.03 -33.73
CA VAL A 226 44.27 42.45 -32.43
C VAL A 226 43.05 42.31 -31.52
N GLU A 227 42.17 43.30 -31.52
CA GLU A 227 40.94 43.32 -30.73
C GLU A 227 39.95 42.24 -31.18
N ILE A 228 39.75 42.09 -32.50
CA ILE A 228 38.91 41.03 -33.09
C ILE A 228 39.44 39.64 -32.74
N CYS A 229 40.74 39.38 -32.92
CA CYS A 229 41.34 38.08 -32.61
C CYS A 229 41.25 37.75 -31.11
N SER A 230 41.45 38.74 -30.24
CA SER A 230 41.34 38.57 -28.79
C SER A 230 39.91 38.23 -28.37
N ALA A 231 38.91 38.96 -28.88
CA ALA A 231 37.50 38.73 -28.58
C ALA A 231 37.01 37.35 -29.08
N PHE A 232 37.43 36.94 -30.28
CA PHE A 232 37.16 35.59 -30.78
C PHE A 232 37.83 34.50 -29.94
N GLY A 233 39.07 34.71 -29.52
CA GLY A 233 39.78 33.78 -28.64
C GLY A 233 39.07 33.58 -27.31
N ALA A 234 38.57 34.66 -26.70
CA ALA A 234 37.78 34.59 -25.46
C ALA A 234 36.45 33.84 -25.66
N MET A 235 35.74 34.10 -26.77
CA MET A 235 34.51 33.41 -27.12
C MET A 235 34.73 31.89 -27.25
N LEU A 236 35.74 31.48 -28.03
CA LEU A 236 36.07 30.06 -28.20
C LEU A 236 36.48 29.39 -26.88
N LYS A 237 37.25 30.09 -26.04
CA LYS A 237 37.63 29.58 -24.71
C LYS A 237 36.42 29.33 -23.82
N SER A 238 35.50 30.30 -23.72
CA SER A 238 34.26 30.13 -22.93
C SER A 238 33.35 29.00 -23.45
N PHE A 239 33.32 28.80 -24.78
CA PHE A 239 32.61 27.66 -25.38
C PHE A 239 33.26 26.31 -25.00
N ILE A 240 34.60 26.23 -25.00
CA ILE A 240 35.34 25.02 -24.63
C ILE A 240 35.17 24.70 -23.13
N ASP A 241 35.22 25.73 -22.29
CA ASP A 241 35.11 25.63 -20.83
C ASP A 241 33.67 25.34 -20.36
N GLY A 242 32.68 25.46 -21.26
CA GLY A 242 31.25 25.20 -20.96
C GLY A 242 30.60 26.30 -20.10
N ASP A 243 31.23 27.48 -20.04
CA ASP A 243 30.70 28.63 -19.32
C ASP A 243 29.71 29.39 -20.22
N HIS A 244 28.44 28.97 -20.15
CA HIS A 244 27.37 29.54 -20.98
C HIS A 244 27.12 31.03 -20.72
N CYS A 245 27.32 31.50 -19.48
CA CYS A 245 27.13 32.91 -19.14
C CYS A 245 28.23 33.76 -19.79
N GLN A 246 29.48 33.31 -19.67
CA GLN A 246 30.62 34.01 -20.26
C GLN A 246 30.61 33.93 -21.79
N LEU A 247 30.11 32.84 -22.36
CA LEU A 247 29.96 32.68 -23.80
C LEU A 247 28.97 33.68 -24.39
N GLU A 248 27.81 33.89 -23.76
CA GLU A 248 26.84 34.89 -24.22
C GLU A 248 27.42 36.32 -24.17
N GLU A 249 28.17 36.65 -23.11
CA GLU A 249 28.85 37.94 -22.99
C GLU A 249 29.92 38.13 -24.07
N ASN A 250 30.71 37.10 -24.35
CA ASN A 250 31.73 37.11 -25.39
C ASN A 250 31.12 37.21 -26.80
N ILE A 251 30.01 36.52 -27.08
CA ILE A 251 29.26 36.65 -28.33
C ILE A 251 28.76 38.08 -28.50
N SER A 252 28.21 38.70 -27.44
CA SER A 252 27.77 40.10 -27.47
C SER A 252 28.92 41.05 -27.79
N THR A 253 30.08 40.82 -27.18
CA THR A 253 31.30 41.62 -27.40
C THR A 253 31.80 41.50 -28.83
N VAL A 254 31.92 40.28 -29.36
CA VAL A 254 32.28 40.04 -30.76
C VAL A 254 31.29 40.70 -31.71
N THR A 255 29.99 40.59 -31.45
CA THR A 255 28.94 41.20 -32.28
C THR A 255 29.04 42.74 -32.30
N LYS A 256 29.36 43.36 -31.16
CA LYS A 256 29.58 44.82 -31.08
C LYS A 256 30.79 45.25 -31.90
N ILE A 257 31.90 44.53 -31.78
CA ILE A 257 33.14 44.79 -32.54
C ILE A 257 32.86 44.67 -34.05
N PHE A 258 32.08 43.68 -34.47
CA PHE A 258 31.79 43.50 -35.89
C PHE A 258 30.88 44.60 -36.45
N LYS A 259 29.89 45.04 -35.67
CA LYS A 259 29.03 46.18 -36.02
C LYS A 259 29.81 47.49 -36.09
N SER A 260 30.72 47.75 -35.16
CA SER A 260 31.54 48.97 -35.17
C SER A 260 32.50 49.03 -36.36
N ASN A 261 32.88 47.87 -36.90
CA ASN A 261 33.74 47.73 -38.08
C ASN A 261 32.95 47.57 -39.39
N GLY A 262 31.61 47.62 -39.37
CA GLY A 262 30.77 47.52 -40.56
C GLY A 262 30.79 46.15 -41.26
N LEU A 263 31.16 45.09 -40.55
CA LEU A 263 31.27 43.73 -41.09
C LEU A 263 29.93 42.96 -41.08
N ILE A 264 28.95 43.40 -40.26
CA ILE A 264 27.57 42.89 -40.15
C ILE A 264 26.65 43.96 -39.54
#